data_AF-A0A9E4T5S0-F1
#
_entry.id   AF-A0A9E4T5S0-F1
#
_cell.length_a   1.000
_cell.length_b   1.000
_cell.length_c   1.000
_cell.angle_alpha   90.00
_cell.angle_beta   90.00
_cell.angle_gamma   90.00
#
_symmetry.space_group_name_H-M   'P 1'
#
loop_
_entity.id
_entity.type
_entity.pdbx_description
1 polymer ?
#
loop_
_entity_poly.entity_id
_entity_poly.type
_entity_poly.pdbx_seq_one_letter_code
_entity_poly.pdbx_strand_id
1 'polypeptide(L)'
;MTTSIHRDSGQTSVLSDDLLKRCMERAPGYDQDNKFCDEDFKELKEAGYLLAAVPKELGGLGLNLAQVCQEQRRLGYHAAPTALAVHMHFYWTGLAADVWRSGDMSTEWMLKAAVDGEVFAAGHAESGNDLPLLLSTTKAEKVDGGYKFTGRKSFGSLT
;
A
#
# COMPACT_ATOMS: atom_id res chain seq x y z
N MET A 1 -26.19 -1.49 -20.95
CA MET A 1 -24.77 -1.07 -21.06
C MET A 1 -23.94 -2.14 -20.37
N THR A 2 -23.33 -3.02 -21.15
CA THR A 2 -22.51 -4.11 -20.63
C THR A 2 -21.07 -3.60 -20.59
N THR A 3 -20.56 -3.27 -19.41
CA THR A 3 -19.16 -2.86 -19.24
C THR A 3 -18.29 -4.10 -19.45
N SER A 4 -17.77 -4.26 -20.68
CA SER A 4 -16.76 -5.26 -20.98
C SER A 4 -15.49 -4.89 -20.22
N ILE A 5 -15.16 -5.68 -19.20
CA ILE A 5 -13.87 -5.59 -18.52
C ILE A 5 -12.85 -6.14 -19.52
N HIS A 6 -12.12 -5.25 -20.18
CA HIS A 6 -10.98 -5.65 -21.02
C HIS A 6 -9.97 -6.36 -20.13
N ARG A 7 -9.92 -7.70 -20.21
CA ARG A 7 -8.80 -8.49 -19.70
C ARG A 7 -7.65 -8.30 -20.67
N ASP A 8 -6.77 -7.37 -20.35
CA ASP A 8 -5.47 -7.30 -21.01
C ASP A 8 -4.61 -8.47 -20.49
N SER A 9 -4.74 -9.63 -21.14
CA SER A 9 -4.11 -10.89 -20.72
C SER A 9 -2.65 -11.02 -21.15
N GLY A 10 -2.02 -9.93 -21.58
CA GLY A 10 -0.65 -9.92 -22.11
C GLY A 10 0.44 -9.45 -21.13
N GLN A 11 0.08 -8.89 -19.97
CA GLN A 11 1.06 -8.35 -19.04
C GLN A 11 1.53 -9.43 -18.06
N THR A 12 2.82 -9.78 -18.12
CA THR A 12 3.46 -10.64 -17.12
C THR A 12 3.34 -9.95 -15.77
N SER A 13 2.69 -10.63 -14.82
CA SER A 13 2.51 -10.12 -13.47
C SER A 13 3.85 -9.94 -12.75
N VAL A 14 3.94 -8.90 -11.92
CA VAL A 14 5.03 -8.68 -10.96
C VAL A 14 5.10 -9.74 -9.86
N LEU A 15 3.96 -10.31 -9.47
CA LEU A 15 3.88 -11.43 -8.52
C LEU A 15 3.98 -12.75 -9.28
N SER A 16 5.17 -13.37 -9.26
CA SER A 16 5.37 -14.69 -9.83
C SER A 16 4.61 -15.76 -9.05
N ASP A 17 4.23 -16.85 -9.72
CA ASP A 17 3.52 -17.95 -9.07
C ASP A 17 4.37 -18.62 -7.98
N ASP A 18 5.69 -18.69 -8.15
CA ASP A 18 6.61 -19.18 -7.13
C ASP A 18 6.64 -18.29 -5.88
N LEU A 19 6.61 -16.96 -6.05
CA LEU A 19 6.54 -16.02 -4.93
C LEU A 19 5.21 -16.18 -4.18
N LEU A 20 4.09 -16.25 -4.90
CA LEU A 20 2.77 -16.48 -4.32
C LEU A 20 2.70 -17.81 -3.56
N LYS A 21 3.28 -18.88 -4.12
CA LYS A 21 3.37 -20.19 -3.47
C LYS A 21 4.14 -20.11 -2.15
N ARG A 22 5.30 -19.43 -2.12
CA ARG A 22 6.06 -19.29 -0.87
C ARG A 22 5.30 -18.46 0.18
N CYS A 23 4.63 -17.37 -0.20
CA CYS A 23 3.78 -16.62 0.72
C CYS A 23 2.67 -17.51 1.31
N MET A 24 2.02 -18.33 0.47
CA MET A 24 0.99 -19.29 0.92
C MET A 24 1.54 -20.31 1.92
N GLU A 25 2.74 -20.84 1.68
CA GLU A 25 3.37 -21.83 2.57
C GLU A 25 3.72 -21.24 3.95
N ARG A 26 4.09 -19.96 4.01
CA ARG A 26 4.45 -19.27 5.27
C ARG A 26 3.25 -18.74 6.05
N ALA A 27 2.16 -18.39 5.36
CA ALA A 27 0.99 -17.73 5.95
C ALA A 27 0.44 -18.43 7.21
N PRO A 28 0.30 -19.78 7.28
CA PRO A 28 -0.17 -20.45 8.50
C PRO A 28 0.75 -20.24 9.71
N GLY A 29 2.06 -20.15 9.49
CA GLY A 29 3.03 -19.92 10.56
C GLY A 29 2.94 -18.50 11.12
N TYR A 30 2.80 -17.50 10.25
CA TYR A 30 2.58 -16.11 10.67
C TYR A 30 1.29 -15.95 11.48
N ASP A 31 0.21 -16.59 11.03
CA ASP A 31 -1.09 -16.57 11.70
C ASP A 31 -1.02 -17.22 13.08
N GLN A 32 -0.52 -18.47 13.15
CA GLN A 32 -0.42 -19.22 14.40
C GLN A 32 0.45 -18.51 15.45
N ASP A 33 1.58 -17.95 15.02
CA ASP A 33 2.54 -17.33 15.93
C ASP A 33 2.26 -15.83 16.18
N ASN A 34 1.24 -15.26 15.52
CA ASN A 34 0.93 -13.83 15.54
C ASN A 34 2.16 -12.97 15.20
N LYS A 35 2.82 -13.28 14.08
CA LYS A 35 4.03 -12.62 13.59
C LYS A 35 3.75 -11.78 12.36
N PHE A 36 4.54 -10.71 12.20
CA PHE A 36 4.58 -9.97 10.95
C PHE A 36 5.18 -10.83 9.83
N CYS A 37 4.73 -10.59 8.59
CA CYS A 37 5.14 -11.35 7.41
C CYS A 37 6.46 -10.80 6.82
N ASP A 38 7.54 -10.76 7.62
CA ASP A 38 8.82 -10.14 7.25
C ASP A 38 9.41 -10.69 5.96
N GLU A 39 9.45 -12.01 5.80
CA GLU A 39 10.03 -12.65 4.61
C GLU A 39 9.18 -12.41 3.36
N ASP A 40 7.85 -12.36 3.49
CA ASP A 40 6.98 -12.03 2.36
C ASP A 40 7.20 -10.57 1.95
N PHE A 41 7.22 -9.67 2.93
CA PHE A 41 7.40 -8.24 2.70
C PHE A 41 8.74 -7.94 2.00
N LYS A 42 9.82 -8.62 2.42
CA LYS A 42 11.12 -8.54 1.77
C LYS A 42 11.05 -8.97 0.30
N GLU A 43 10.46 -10.13 0.02
CA GLU A 43 10.36 -10.63 -1.36
C GLU A 43 9.46 -9.77 -2.24
N LEU A 44 8.37 -9.21 -1.69
CA LEU A 44 7.51 -8.25 -2.40
C LEU A 44 8.27 -6.97 -2.75
N LYS A 45 9.15 -6.48 -1.85
CA LYS A 45 10.02 -5.33 -2.13
C LYS A 45 11.05 -5.67 -3.22
N GLU A 46 11.70 -6.82 -3.14
CA GLU A 46 12.68 -7.28 -4.14
C GLU A 46 12.04 -7.50 -5.53
N ALA A 47 10.81 -7.98 -5.58
CA ALA A 47 10.04 -8.11 -6.82
C ALA A 47 9.61 -6.76 -7.43
N GLY A 48 9.78 -5.64 -6.70
CA GLY A 48 9.31 -4.33 -7.11
C GLY A 48 7.80 -4.14 -6.96
N TYR A 49 7.11 -5.03 -6.24
CA TYR A 49 5.65 -4.99 -6.12
C TYR A 49 5.15 -3.72 -5.42
N LEU A 50 5.88 -3.22 -4.42
CA LEU A 50 5.51 -1.98 -3.73
C LEU A 50 5.51 -0.75 -4.67
N LEU A 51 6.27 -0.81 -5.77
CA LEU A 51 6.30 0.24 -6.80
C LEU A 51 5.24 0.05 -7.89
N ALA A 52 4.28 -0.86 -7.69
CA ALA A 52 3.26 -1.20 -8.69
C ALA A 52 2.51 0.02 -9.21
N ALA A 53 2.02 0.88 -8.32
CA ALA A 53 1.22 2.05 -8.70
C ALA A 53 2.07 3.24 -9.17
N VAL A 54 3.35 3.30 -8.77
CA VAL A 54 4.24 4.44 -9.06
C VAL A 54 4.41 4.58 -10.58
N PRO A 55 4.26 5.79 -11.16
CA PRO A 55 4.48 6.04 -12.58
C PRO A 55 5.84 5.53 -13.08
N LYS A 56 5.90 5.06 -14.33
CA LYS A 56 7.13 4.53 -14.92
C LYS A 56 8.20 5.61 -15.05
N GLU A 57 7.77 6.84 -15.31
CA GLU A 57 8.58 8.06 -15.39
C GLU A 57 9.32 8.36 -14.08
N LEU A 58 8.81 7.87 -12.95
CA LEU A 58 9.41 8.00 -11.64
C LEU A 58 10.15 6.73 -11.19
N GLY A 59 10.21 5.68 -12.03
CA GLY A 59 10.89 4.43 -11.72
C GLY A 59 10.00 3.30 -11.19
N GLY A 60 8.67 3.43 -11.28
CA GLY A 60 7.72 2.38 -10.91
C GLY A 60 7.22 1.52 -12.07
N LEU A 61 6.16 0.75 -11.81
CA LEU A 61 5.56 -0.15 -12.82
C LEU A 61 4.36 0.49 -13.55
N GLY A 62 3.81 1.57 -13.00
CA GLY A 62 2.76 2.36 -13.62
C GLY A 62 1.40 1.68 -13.73
N LEU A 63 1.09 0.70 -12.88
CA LEU A 63 -0.21 0.05 -12.85
C LEU A 63 -1.30 1.05 -12.45
N ASN A 64 -2.48 0.90 -13.05
CA ASN A 64 -3.68 1.63 -12.63
C ASN A 64 -4.38 0.90 -11.46
N LEU A 65 -5.39 1.54 -10.89
CA LEU A 65 -6.16 0.99 -9.76
C LEU A 65 -6.67 -0.44 -10.03
N ALA A 66 -7.24 -0.70 -11.21
CA ALA A 66 -7.81 -2.01 -11.53
C ALA A 66 -6.73 -3.11 -11.58
N GLN A 67 -5.55 -2.79 -12.13
CA GLN A 67 -4.41 -3.70 -12.18
C GLN A 67 -3.81 -3.94 -10.79
N VAL A 68 -3.64 -2.90 -9.97
CA VAL A 68 -3.19 -3.05 -8.58
C VAL A 68 -4.18 -3.92 -7.79
N CYS A 69 -5.50 -3.71 -7.95
CA CYS A 69 -6.52 -4.54 -7.33
C CYS A 69 -6.49 -6.00 -7.83
N GLN A 70 -6.12 -6.24 -9.09
CA GLN A 70 -5.94 -7.59 -9.60
C GLN A 70 -4.76 -8.30 -8.92
N GLU A 71 -3.62 -7.64 -8.77
CA GLU A 71 -2.47 -8.20 -8.05
C GLU A 71 -2.74 -8.38 -6.56
N GLN A 72 -3.39 -7.41 -5.92
CA GLN A 72 -3.81 -7.51 -4.51
C GLN A 72 -4.73 -8.71 -4.29
N ARG A 73 -5.66 -8.96 -5.22
CA ARG A 73 -6.53 -10.15 -5.15
C ARG A 73 -5.72 -11.44 -5.28
N ARG A 74 -4.76 -11.49 -6.22
CA ARG A 74 -3.88 -12.66 -6.39
C ARG A 74 -3.08 -12.93 -5.12
N LEU A 75 -2.45 -11.91 -4.52
CA LEU A 75 -1.76 -12.05 -3.25
C LEU A 75 -2.71 -12.49 -2.13
N GLY A 76 -3.89 -11.85 -2.02
CA GLY A 76 -4.88 -12.15 -0.99
C GLY A 76 -5.43 -13.57 -1.02
N TYR A 77 -5.53 -14.19 -2.21
CA TYR A 77 -5.90 -15.61 -2.34
C TYR A 77 -4.85 -16.57 -1.76
N HIS A 78 -3.58 -16.14 -1.69
CA HIS A 78 -2.47 -16.97 -1.25
C HIS A 78 -2.08 -16.66 0.20
N ALA A 79 -2.02 -15.38 0.56
CA ALA A 79 -1.62 -14.89 1.87
C ALA A 79 -2.41 -13.61 2.19
N ALA A 80 -3.62 -13.77 2.72
CA ALA A 80 -4.52 -12.66 3.06
C ALA A 80 -3.91 -11.65 4.07
N PRO A 81 -3.21 -12.07 5.15
CA PRO A 81 -2.55 -11.13 6.06
C PRO A 81 -1.45 -10.30 5.37
N THR A 82 -0.65 -10.93 4.51
CA THR A 82 0.39 -10.25 3.73
C THR A 82 -0.20 -9.22 2.76
N ALA A 83 -1.30 -9.56 2.08
CA ALA A 83 -2.02 -8.61 1.22
C ALA A 83 -2.54 -7.41 2.02
N LEU A 84 -3.14 -7.67 3.19
CA LEU A 84 -3.63 -6.63 4.10
C LEU A 84 -2.48 -5.72 4.59
N ALA A 85 -1.32 -6.28 4.91
CA ALA A 85 -0.16 -5.52 5.35
C ALA A 85 0.22 -4.48 4.29
N VAL A 86 0.43 -4.87 3.03
CA VAL A 86 0.89 -3.93 2.01
C VAL A 86 -0.19 -3.00 1.45
N HIS A 87 -1.48 -3.25 1.74
CA HIS A 87 -2.58 -2.49 1.15
C HIS A 87 -2.53 -0.98 1.47
N MET A 88 -2.13 -0.59 2.70
CA MET A 88 -2.07 0.83 3.07
C MET A 88 -0.99 1.60 2.30
N HIS A 89 0.06 0.91 1.85
CA HIS A 89 1.03 1.52 0.94
C HIS A 89 0.38 1.87 -0.40
N PHE A 90 -0.38 0.93 -0.99
CA PHE A 90 -1.08 1.16 -2.26
C PHE A 90 -2.20 2.19 -2.16
N TYR A 91 -2.86 2.31 -1.01
CA TYR A 91 -3.82 3.39 -0.75
C TYR A 91 -3.18 4.76 -1.01
N TRP A 92 -1.96 4.98 -0.50
CA TRP A 92 -1.24 6.23 -0.66
C TRP A 92 -0.57 6.40 -2.02
N THR A 93 0.19 5.40 -2.48
CA THR A 93 0.90 5.50 -3.76
C THR A 93 -0.06 5.51 -4.94
N GLY A 94 -1.20 4.82 -4.85
CA GLY A 94 -2.25 4.85 -5.87
C GLY A 94 -2.89 6.23 -6.01
N LEU A 95 -3.31 6.82 -4.88
CA LEU A 95 -3.86 8.19 -4.87
C LEU A 95 -2.83 9.20 -5.41
N ALA A 96 -1.59 9.15 -4.92
CA ALA A 96 -0.54 10.05 -5.37
C ALA A 96 -0.25 9.88 -6.88
N ALA A 97 -0.26 8.65 -7.39
CA ALA A 97 -0.05 8.38 -8.81
C ALA A 97 -1.18 8.96 -9.67
N ASP A 98 -2.44 8.84 -9.24
CA ASP A 98 -3.58 9.39 -10.00
C ASP A 98 -3.61 10.93 -9.95
N VAL A 99 -3.27 11.55 -8.81
CA VAL A 99 -3.06 13.01 -8.70
C VAL A 99 -1.94 13.46 -9.65
N TRP A 100 -0.80 12.77 -9.66
CA TRP A 100 0.32 13.06 -10.56
C TRP A 100 -0.08 12.96 -12.04
N ARG A 101 -0.77 11.88 -12.44
CA ARG A 101 -1.26 11.68 -13.82
C ARG A 101 -2.26 12.76 -14.26
N SER A 102 -2.94 13.40 -13.33
CA SER A 102 -3.86 14.52 -13.62
C SER A 102 -3.13 15.85 -13.93
N GLY A 103 -1.80 15.88 -13.74
CA GLY A 103 -0.97 17.07 -13.94
C GLY A 103 -0.64 17.82 -12.63
N ASP A 104 -1.15 17.35 -11.49
CA ASP A 104 -0.85 17.92 -10.18
C ASP A 104 0.36 17.20 -9.54
N MET A 105 1.46 17.92 -9.42
CA MET A 105 2.73 17.40 -8.90
C MET A 105 2.87 17.52 -7.37
N SER A 106 1.85 17.98 -6.65
CA SER A 106 1.89 18.27 -5.21
C SER A 106 2.21 17.05 -4.34
N THR A 107 1.91 15.84 -4.82
CA THR A 107 2.15 14.58 -4.11
C THR A 107 3.33 13.78 -4.68
N GLU A 108 4.08 14.31 -5.65
CA GLU A 108 5.21 13.61 -6.29
C GLU A 108 6.27 13.15 -5.27
N TRP A 109 6.46 13.91 -4.18
CA TRP A 109 7.39 13.54 -3.11
C TRP A 109 7.07 12.18 -2.48
N MET A 110 5.79 11.79 -2.40
CA MET A 110 5.39 10.49 -1.86
C MET A 110 5.83 9.35 -2.79
N LEU A 111 5.70 9.57 -4.10
CA LEU A 111 6.11 8.61 -5.12
C LEU A 111 7.62 8.46 -5.15
N LYS A 112 8.37 9.57 -5.04
CA LYS A 112 9.83 9.55 -4.92
C LYS A 112 10.31 8.83 -3.65
N ALA A 113 9.69 9.12 -2.50
CA ALA A 113 10.00 8.42 -1.26
C ALA A 113 9.74 6.90 -1.37
N ALA A 114 8.65 6.47 -2.03
CA ALA A 114 8.41 5.05 -2.28
C ALA A 114 9.54 4.42 -3.12
N VAL A 115 10.00 5.11 -4.16
CA VAL A 115 11.13 4.69 -5.00
C VAL A 115 12.43 4.60 -4.20
N ASP A 116 12.65 5.52 -3.27
CA ASP A 116 13.77 5.50 -2.32
C ASP A 116 13.63 4.40 -1.25
N GLY A 117 12.51 3.64 -1.28
CA GLY A 117 12.29 2.45 -0.48
C GLY A 117 11.44 2.65 0.77
N GLU A 118 10.86 3.84 0.95
CA GLU A 118 9.93 4.14 2.03
C GLU A 118 8.60 3.40 1.84
N VAL A 119 7.99 3.00 2.96
CA VAL A 119 6.69 2.32 2.96
C VAL A 119 5.71 3.10 3.82
N PHE A 120 4.48 3.22 3.32
CA PHE A 120 3.47 4.10 3.89
C PHE A 120 2.42 3.28 4.63
N ALA A 121 2.16 3.68 5.88
CA ALA A 121 1.02 3.22 6.66
C ALA A 121 -0.06 4.31 6.74
N ALA A 122 -1.26 3.92 7.17
CA ALA A 122 -2.37 4.84 7.40
C ALA A 122 -2.82 4.76 8.87
N GLY A 123 -2.72 5.89 9.57
CA GLY A 123 -3.04 6.01 10.99
C GLY A 123 -4.21 6.96 11.25
N HIS A 124 -5.36 6.73 10.60
CA HIS A 124 -6.49 7.66 10.65
C HIS A 124 -7.46 7.41 11.82
N ALA A 125 -7.61 6.15 12.23
CA ALA A 125 -8.67 5.78 13.16
C ALA A 125 -8.33 6.23 14.59
N GLU A 126 -9.32 6.86 15.23
CA GLU A 126 -9.27 7.39 16.58
C GLU A 126 -10.57 7.04 17.30
N SER A 127 -10.55 7.01 18.63
CA SER A 127 -11.79 6.85 19.39
C SER A 127 -12.51 8.19 19.48
N GLY A 128 -13.85 8.16 19.40
CA GLY A 128 -14.69 9.32 19.68
C GLY A 128 -14.82 10.34 18.54
N ASN A 129 -14.56 9.94 17.28
CA ASN A 129 -14.86 10.75 16.11
C ASN A 129 -15.71 10.02 15.08
N ASP A 130 -16.71 10.71 14.53
CA ASP A 130 -17.62 10.12 13.53
C ASP A 130 -17.06 10.20 12.11
N LEU A 131 -16.18 11.18 11.85
CA LEU A 131 -15.52 11.40 10.57
C LEU A 131 -14.00 11.38 10.74
N PRO A 132 -13.35 10.21 10.57
CA PRO A 132 -11.90 10.11 10.54
C PRO A 132 -11.29 11.11 9.55
N LEU A 133 -10.08 11.60 9.82
CA LEU A 133 -9.40 12.73 9.14
C LEU A 133 -9.94 14.12 9.46
N LEU A 134 -11.24 14.37 9.30
CA LEU A 134 -11.82 15.71 9.48
C LEU A 134 -11.97 16.09 10.96
N LEU A 135 -12.32 15.11 11.79
CA LEU A 135 -12.55 15.30 13.22
C LEU A 135 -11.47 14.59 14.04
N SER A 136 -10.20 14.75 13.65
CA SER A 136 -9.08 14.18 14.41
C SER A 136 -9.05 14.72 15.84
N THR A 137 -8.90 13.85 16.83
CA THR A 137 -8.75 14.24 18.24
C THR A 137 -7.27 14.42 18.61
N THR A 138 -6.36 13.98 17.73
CA THR A 138 -4.92 14.21 17.80
C THR A 138 -4.61 15.70 17.70
N LYS A 139 -3.93 16.24 18.70
CA LYS A 139 -3.50 17.64 18.72
C LYS A 139 -2.19 17.81 17.96
N ALA A 140 -2.14 18.82 17.09
CA ALA A 140 -0.93 19.28 16.43
C ALA A 140 -0.58 20.68 16.94
N GLU A 141 0.46 20.79 17.75
CA GLU A 141 0.92 22.05 18.34
C GLU A 141 2.14 22.55 17.58
N LYS A 142 2.13 23.83 17.16
CA LYS A 142 3.29 24.43 16.50
C LYS A 142 4.43 24.58 17.52
N VAL A 143 5.62 24.11 17.15
CA VAL A 143 6.86 24.25 17.91
C VAL A 143 7.94 24.82 16.99
N ASP A 144 9.11 25.17 17.53
CA ASP A 144 10.23 25.61 16.69
C ASP A 144 10.61 24.49 15.69
N GLY A 145 10.75 24.86 14.42
CA GLY A 145 11.06 23.91 13.34
C GLY A 145 9.96 22.92 12.92
N GLY A 146 8.75 22.93 13.51
CA GLY A 146 7.69 22.00 13.08
C GLY A 146 6.47 21.89 13.99
N TYR A 147 5.99 20.66 14.17
CA TYR A 147 4.79 20.34 14.94
C TYR A 147 5.03 19.19 15.92
N LYS A 148 4.45 19.32 17.12
CA LYS A 148 4.35 18.23 18.09
C LYS A 148 2.95 17.61 18.01
N PHE A 149 2.89 16.30 17.79
CA PHE A 149 1.63 15.56 17.76
C PHE A 149 1.40 14.82 19.07
N THR A 150 0.20 14.93 19.64
CA THR A 150 -0.22 14.16 20.82
C THR A 150 -1.60 13.58 20.58
N GLY A 151 -1.70 12.25 20.56
CA GLY A 151 -2.95 11.52 20.32
C GLY A 151 -2.72 10.02 20.33
N ARG A 152 -3.79 9.24 20.18
CA ARG A 152 -3.75 7.79 20.05
C ARG A 152 -4.49 7.37 18.79
N LYS A 153 -3.77 6.71 17.89
CA LYS A 153 -4.35 6.06 16.71
C LYS A 153 -4.59 4.58 17.02
N SER A 154 -5.59 4.01 16.36
CA SER A 154 -5.97 2.60 16.46
C SER A 154 -6.03 1.97 15.07
N PHE A 155 -6.04 0.63 15.01
CA PHE A 155 -6.24 -0.14 13.77
C PHE A 155 -5.28 0.23 12.62
N GLY A 156 -4.04 0.60 12.93
CA GLY A 156 -3.00 0.72 11.93
C GLY A 156 -2.69 -0.65 11.32
N SER A 157 -2.63 -0.73 10.00
CA SER A 157 -2.06 -1.88 9.28
C SER A 157 -0.58 -1.60 8.99
N LEU A 158 0.25 -2.64 8.85
CA LEU A 158 1.74 -2.63 8.82
C LEU A 158 2.42 -2.62 10.21
N THR A 159 1.95 -3.44 11.15
CA THR A 159 2.53 -3.55 12.51
C THR A 159 2.64 -5.00 12.94
#